data_AF-U1QRC4-F1
#
_entry.id   AF-U1QRC4-F1
#
_cell.length_a   1.000
_cell.length_b   1.000
_cell.length_c   1.000
_cell.angle_alpha   90.00
_cell.angle_beta   90.00
_cell.angle_gamma   90.00
#
_symmetry.space_group_name_H-M   'P 1'
#
loop_
_entity.id
_entity.type
_entity.pdbx_description
1 polymer ?
#
loop_
_entity_poly.entity_id
_entity_poly.type
_entity_poly.pdbx_seq_one_letter_code
_entity_poly.pdbx_strand_id
1 'polypeptide(L)' 'MRVKGDNGLTFDVVDTVATGLIAAGYVEQVPDEQAQSTTPASEDEPPPDDPDAGTDPAPQKPPKGGKTT' A
#
# COMPACT_ATOMS: atom_id res chain seq x y z
N MET A 1 0.04 18.53 12.38
CA MET A 1 1.22 18.01 11.65
C MET A 1 2.07 17.19 12.60
N ARG A 2 2.43 15.99 12.18
CA ARG A 2 3.25 15.09 13.00
C ARG A 2 4.73 15.40 12.82
N VAL A 3 5.45 15.60 13.93
CA VAL A 3 6.89 15.86 13.94
C VAL A 3 7.60 14.93 14.93
N LYS A 4 8.88 14.65 14.70
CA LYS A 4 9.74 13.83 15.56
C LYS A 4 10.89 14.69 16.08
N GLY A 5 11.01 14.79 17.40
CA GLY A 5 12.17 15.43 18.01
C GLY A 5 13.37 14.49 18.11
N ASP A 6 14.54 15.05 18.37
CA ASP A 6 15.81 14.29 18.49
C ASP A 6 15.78 13.18 19.56
N ASN A 7 14.92 13.36 20.57
CA ASN A 7 14.70 12.37 21.63
C ASN A 7 13.89 11.15 21.15
N GLY A 8 13.56 11.07 19.86
CA GLY A 8 12.79 9.97 19.25
C GLY A 8 11.29 10.04 19.51
N LEU A 9 10.82 11.06 20.23
CA LEU A 9 9.41 11.27 20.52
C LEU A 9 8.71 11.94 19.34
N THR A 10 7.50 11.46 19.08
CA THR A 10 6.63 11.99 18.03
C THR A 10 5.48 12.78 18.66
N PHE A 11 5.23 13.97 18.13
CA PHE A 11 4.19 14.88 18.61
C PHE A 11 3.34 15.33 17.45
N ASP A 12 2.05 15.59 17.73
CA ASP A 12 1.19 16.29 16.78
C ASP A 12 1.11 17.76 17.19
N VAL A 13 1.55 18.63 16.30
CA VAL A 13 1.69 20.06 16.51
C VAL A 13 1.00 20.83 15.39
N VAL A 14 0.55 22.03 15.71
CA VAL A 14 -0.08 22.93 14.72
C VAL A 14 0.96 23.31 13.66
N ASP A 15 0.55 23.34 12.39
CA ASP A 15 1.44 23.54 11.23
C ASP A 15 2.36 24.76 11.39
N THR A 16 1.84 25.91 11.84
CA THR A 16 2.64 27.13 12.07
C THR A 16 3.78 26.91 13.07
N VAL A 17 3.50 26.16 14.14
CA VAL A 17 4.51 25.82 15.16
C VAL A 17 5.48 24.77 14.62
N ALA A 18 4.96 23.76 13.93
CA ALA A 18 5.76 22.71 13.30
C ALA A 18 6.78 23.29 12.32
N THR A 19 6.36 24.19 11.43
CA THR A 19 7.24 24.88 10.49
C THR A 19 8.36 25.64 11.20
N GLY A 20 8.05 26.34 12.29
CA GLY A 20 9.06 27.06 13.08
C GLY A 20 10.08 26.12 13.72
N LEU A 21 9.61 25.01 14.29
CA LEU A 21 10.48 24.02 14.94
C LEU A 21 11.36 23.27 13.93
N ILE A 22 10.82 22.95 12.75
CA ILE A 22 11.58 22.32 11.65
C ILE A 22 12.61 23.29 11.09
N ALA A 23 12.23 24.55 10.84
CA ALA A 23 13.15 25.58 10.34
C ALA A 23 14.30 25.89 11.32
N ALA A 24 14.02 25.77 12.62
CA ALA A 24 15.03 25.89 13.66
C ALA A 24 15.89 24.62 13.85
N GLY A 25 15.51 23.49 13.24
CA GLY A 25 16.24 22.23 13.30
C GLY A 25 16.06 21.44 14.60
N TYR A 26 14.99 21.66 15.36
CA TYR A 26 14.71 20.93 16.61
C TYR A 26 13.92 19.64 16.41
N VAL A 27 13.18 19.56 15.30
CA VAL A 27 12.30 18.42 14.98
C VAL A 27 12.30 18.19 13.48
N GLU A 28 11.99 16.96 13.07
CA GLU A 28 11.80 16.56 11.69
C GLU A 28 10.33 16.27 11.41
N GLN A 29 9.86 16.57 10.20
CA GLN A 29 8.50 16.20 9.80
C GLN A 29 8.38 14.69 9.64
N VAL A 30 7.35 14.11 10.27
CA VAL A 30 7.01 12.69 10.06
C VAL A 30 5.98 12.63 8.93
N PRO A 31 6.24 11.89 7.84
CA PRO A 31 5.25 11.68 6.81
C PRO A 31 4.07 10.90 7.39
N ASP A 32 2.86 11.43 7.23
CA ASP A 32 1.65 10.66 7.50
C ASP A 32 1.56 9.57 6.43
N GLU A 33 1.57 8.30 6.84
CA GLU A 33 1.49 7.15 5.92
C GLU A 33 0.21 7.17 5.06
N GLN A 34 -0.79 7.98 5.41
CA GLN A 34 -1.98 8.21 4.59
C GLN A 34 -1.76 9.14 3.39
N ALA A 35 -0.67 9.91 3.34
CA ALA A 35 -0.32 10.79 2.22
C ALA A 35 0.51 10.09 1.13
N GLN A 36 0.92 8.82 1.33
CA GLN A 36 1.72 8.07 0.36
C GLN A 36 0.90 7.46 -0.80
N SER A 37 -0.41 7.70 -0.86
CA SER A 37 -1.27 7.26 -1.97
C SER A 37 -1.47 8.34 -3.04
N THR A 38 -0.40 9.00 -3.47
CA THR A 38 -0.38 9.62 -4.81
C THR A 38 0.99 9.37 -5.44
N THR A 39 1.33 8.10 -5.63
CA THR A 39 2.23 7.74 -6.73
C THR A 39 1.61 8.37 -7.99
N PRO A 40 2.31 9.24 -8.74
CA PRO A 40 1.85 9.50 -10.09
C PRO A 40 1.93 8.15 -10.78
N ALA A 41 0.79 7.60 -11.17
CA ALA A 41 0.77 6.47 -12.08
C ALA A 41 1.53 6.94 -13.32
N SER A 42 2.78 6.51 -13.47
CA SER A 42 3.40 6.46 -14.79
C SER A 42 2.57 5.43 -15.57
N GLU A 43 1.61 5.95 -16.31
CA GLU A 43 0.93 5.27 -17.40
C GLU A 43 1.99 4.93 -18.47
N ASP A 44 2.69 3.81 -18.29
CA ASP A 44 3.40 3.14 -19.39
C ASP A 44 3.58 1.65 -19.03
N GLU A 45 2.44 0.99 -18.77
CA GLU A 45 2.36 -0.47 -18.87
C GLU A 45 1.81 -0.77 -20.26
N PRO A 46 2.60 -1.35 -21.19
CA PRO A 46 2.02 -1.87 -22.42
C PRO A 46 1.02 -2.97 -22.02
N PRO A 47 -0.20 -2.99 -22.61
CA PRO A 47 -1.20 -3.97 -22.24
C PRO A 47 -0.64 -5.38 -22.40
N PRO A 48 -0.87 -6.29 -21.42
CA PRO A 48 -0.50 -7.68 -21.61
C PRO A 48 -1.23 -8.21 -22.85
N ASP A 49 -0.48 -8.76 -23.80
CA ASP A 49 -1.02 -9.51 -24.93
C ASP A 49 -1.97 -10.58 -24.39
N ASP A 50 -3.25 -10.43 -24.72
CA ASP A 50 -4.33 -11.36 -24.41
C ASP A 50 -4.32 -12.46 -25.51
N PRO A 51 -3.92 -13.71 -25.24
CA PRO A 51 -4.34 -14.81 -26.09
C PRO A 51 -5.80 -15.13 -25.77
N ASP A 52 -6.65 -14.50 -26.57
CA ASP A 52 -8.07 -14.78 -26.77
C ASP A 52 -8.41 -16.29 -26.71
N ALA A 53 -9.40 -16.59 -25.87
CA ALA A 53 -10.44 -17.60 -26.01
C ALA A 53 -10.09 -18.98 -26.61
N GLY A 54 -10.08 -19.99 -25.73
CA GLY A 54 -10.11 -21.40 -26.11
C GLY A 54 -10.84 -22.27 -25.10
N THR A 55 -12.14 -22.06 -24.94
CA THR A 55 -13.19 -23.01 -24.49
C THR A 55 -12.73 -24.27 -23.72
N ASP A 56 -12.97 -24.33 -22.41
CA ASP A 56 -13.00 -25.60 -21.67
C ASP A 56 -14.46 -26.04 -21.46
N PRO A 57 -14.93 -27.12 -22.13
CA PRO A 57 -16.05 -27.89 -21.64
C PRO A 57 -15.56 -29.28 -21.20
N ALA A 58 -15.53 -29.57 -19.90
CA ALA A 58 -16.44 -30.57 -19.31
C ALA A 58 -16.07 -30.94 -17.85
N PRO A 59 -17.07 -31.15 -16.98
CA PRO A 59 -16.87 -31.62 -15.62
C PRO A 59 -16.86 -33.16 -15.57
N GLN A 60 -15.74 -33.78 -15.19
CA GLN A 60 -15.72 -35.22 -14.85
C GLN A 60 -14.60 -35.56 -13.84
N LYS A 61 -14.93 -35.60 -12.53
CA LYS A 61 -14.42 -36.67 -11.67
C LYS A 61 -15.39 -36.95 -10.51
N PRO A 62 -15.99 -38.15 -10.43
CA PRO A 62 -16.81 -38.52 -9.28
C PRO A 62 -15.94 -38.84 -8.06
N PRO A 63 -16.43 -38.58 -6.83
CA PRO A 63 -15.82 -39.11 -5.62
C PRO A 63 -16.15 -40.60 -5.52
N LYS A 64 -15.14 -41.47 -5.56
CA LYS A 64 -15.32 -42.87 -5.14
C LYS A 64 -15.52 -42.87 -3.62
N GLY A 65 -16.77 -42.95 -3.21
CA GLY A 65 -17.13 -43.32 -1.83
C GLY A 65 -16.88 -44.81 -1.56
N GLY A 66 -17.00 -45.16 -0.28
CA GLY A 66 -17.47 -46.49 0.14
C GLY A 66 -16.46 -47.38 0.87
N LYS A 67 -16.75 -47.62 2.16
CA LYS A 67 -16.17 -48.64 3.05
C LYS A 67 -16.39 -50.08 2.53
N THR A 68 -15.46 -50.99 2.86
CA THR A 68 -15.59 -52.46 3.14
C THR A 68 -14.14 -53.00 3.21
N THR A 69 -13.65 -53.84 4.13
CA THR A 69 -14.17 -54.85 5.07
C THR A 69 -13.13 -55.02 6.18
#